data_AF-A0A0V8QIG5-F1
#
_entry.id   AF-A0A0V8QIG5-F1
#
_cell.length_a   1.000
_cell.length_b   1.000
_cell.length_c   1.000
_cell.angle_alpha   90.00
_cell.angle_beta   90.00
_cell.angle_gamma   90.00
#
_symmetry.space_group_name_H-M   'P 1'
#
loop_
_entity.id
_entity.type
_entity.pdbx_description
1 polymer ?
#
loop_
_entity_poly.entity_id
_entity_poly.type
_entity_poly.pdbx_seq_one_letter_code
_entity_poly.pdbx_strand_id
1 'polypeptide(L)'
;MNQKMEELKRQYEEIPMPEELKGKVEEAIKRGQEAERREKYSKKRGGWLLILKGGGAVAAAALLSIVVLSNTSAETAYALENIPVIGAISRVVTLSTFADKQGDYEASIDTPKIESEEGEKKNLTEGKVNLNQTMADYTETIEKAYEADLKAAGDLGKETVDTSYQVLTDNKRLLSIRIDTTVVMASSNAFSKIYHLDKTTGKQLVLKDFFRQDSNYIDVLTESLLKQMKKANEEEEAAYFIDTEYGDEFNFTQLDPEQNCYWDEKGNLVVVFDKYQVSAGCMGMPELTVDRNVFSECLKPEWK
;
A
#
# COMPACT_ATOMS: atom_id res chain seq x y z
N MET A 1 -36.13 -19.35 1.10
CA MET A 1 -34.97 -18.50 0.71
C MET A 1 -35.40 -17.06 0.89
N ASN A 2 -34.70 -16.29 1.71
CA ASN A 2 -35.20 -15.07 2.35
C ASN A 2 -35.29 -13.88 1.38
N GLN A 3 -36.50 -13.37 1.14
CA GLN A 3 -36.77 -12.12 0.41
C GLN A 3 -35.96 -10.92 0.94
N LYS A 4 -35.69 -10.93 2.25
CA LYS A 4 -34.84 -9.94 2.93
C LYS A 4 -33.40 -9.89 2.41
N MET A 5 -32.87 -11.01 1.89
CA MET A 5 -31.52 -11.09 1.34
C MET A 5 -31.44 -10.55 -0.09
N GLU A 6 -32.50 -10.73 -0.88
CA GLU A 6 -32.58 -10.16 -2.23
C GLU A 6 -32.82 -8.65 -2.18
N GLU A 7 -33.58 -8.18 -1.19
CA GLU A 7 -33.81 -6.75 -0.97
C GLU A 7 -32.53 -6.03 -0.50
N LEU A 8 -31.73 -6.65 0.37
CA LEU A 8 -30.42 -6.13 0.79
C LEU A 8 -29.41 -6.10 -0.37
N LYS A 9 -29.45 -7.08 -1.27
CA LYS A 9 -28.62 -7.07 -2.49
C LYS A 9 -29.02 -5.95 -3.45
N ARG A 10 -30.33 -5.76 -3.66
CA ARG A 10 -30.83 -4.73 -4.57
C ARG A 10 -30.50 -3.33 -4.05
N GLN A 11 -30.58 -3.13 -2.74
CA GLN A 11 -30.20 -1.86 -2.09
C GLN A 11 -28.70 -1.60 -2.12
N TYR A 12 -27.87 -2.64 -2.10
CA TYR A 12 -26.41 -2.54 -2.27
C TYR A 12 -26.01 -2.16 -3.72
N GLU A 13 -26.73 -2.68 -4.72
CA GLU A 13 -26.47 -2.42 -6.14
C GLU A 13 -26.94 -1.02 -6.62
N GLU A 14 -27.80 -0.33 -5.86
CA GLU A 14 -28.44 0.94 -6.25
C GLU A 14 -27.73 2.21 -5.70
N ILE A 15 -26.61 2.11 -4.98
CA ILE A 15 -25.90 3.29 -4.41
C ILE A 15 -24.99 3.95 -5.48
N PRO A 16 -25.13 5.26 -5.76
CA PRO A 16 -24.28 5.97 -6.71
C PRO A 16 -22.94 6.37 -6.05
N MET A 17 -21.95 5.48 -6.15
CA MET A 17 -20.53 5.69 -5.77
C MET A 17 -19.74 6.50 -6.82
N PRO A 18 -18.71 7.28 -6.43
CA PRO A 18 -17.80 7.99 -7.34
C PRO A 18 -17.03 7.01 -8.26
N GLU A 19 -17.07 7.24 -9.59
CA GLU A 19 -16.63 6.27 -10.62
C GLU A 19 -15.18 5.78 -10.47
N GLU A 20 -14.24 6.61 -10.00
CA GLU A 20 -12.81 6.29 -9.98
C GLU A 20 -12.39 5.34 -8.84
N LEU A 21 -13.06 5.42 -7.70
CA LEU A 21 -12.87 4.50 -6.56
C LEU A 21 -13.84 3.30 -6.64
N LYS A 22 -15.01 3.49 -7.29
CA LYS A 22 -16.01 2.44 -7.53
C LYS A 22 -15.47 1.28 -8.35
N GLY A 23 -14.87 1.57 -9.50
CA GLY A 23 -14.36 0.52 -10.38
C GLY A 23 -13.32 -0.35 -9.69
N LYS A 24 -12.35 0.27 -8.99
CA LYS A 24 -11.23 -0.47 -8.39
C LYS A 24 -11.64 -1.29 -7.17
N VAL A 25 -12.49 -0.75 -6.30
CA VAL A 25 -12.94 -1.45 -5.08
C VAL A 25 -13.99 -2.51 -5.42
N GLU A 26 -14.95 -2.22 -6.30
CA GLU A 26 -15.95 -3.21 -6.72
C GLU A 26 -15.33 -4.34 -7.55
N GLU A 27 -14.39 -4.04 -8.45
CA GLU A 27 -13.64 -5.08 -9.16
C GLU A 27 -12.79 -5.89 -8.19
N ALA A 28 -12.07 -5.27 -7.26
CA ALA A 28 -11.25 -5.99 -6.28
C ALA A 28 -12.09 -6.90 -5.36
N ILE A 29 -13.27 -6.44 -4.94
CA ILE A 29 -14.21 -7.22 -4.14
C ILE A 29 -14.85 -8.34 -4.96
N LYS A 30 -15.27 -8.08 -6.21
CA LYS A 30 -15.74 -9.15 -7.12
C LYS A 30 -14.67 -10.20 -7.35
N ARG A 31 -13.44 -9.78 -7.63
CA ARG A 31 -12.27 -10.66 -7.79
C ARG A 31 -12.04 -11.56 -6.58
N GLY A 32 -12.03 -10.98 -5.38
CA GLY A 32 -11.84 -11.73 -4.13
C GLY A 32 -12.99 -12.70 -3.84
N GLN A 33 -14.24 -12.27 -4.05
CA GLN A 33 -15.43 -13.08 -3.77
C GLN A 33 -15.64 -14.22 -4.79
N GLU A 34 -15.26 -14.03 -6.05
CA GLU A 34 -15.34 -15.07 -7.08
C GLU A 34 -14.28 -16.16 -6.88
N ALA A 35 -13.08 -15.80 -6.43
CA ALA A 35 -12.03 -16.75 -6.04
C ALA A 35 -12.45 -17.59 -4.81
N GLU A 36 -12.94 -16.97 -3.74
CA GLU A 36 -13.40 -17.69 -2.52
C GLU A 36 -14.60 -18.60 -2.78
N ARG A 37 -15.54 -18.19 -3.65
CA ARG A 37 -16.71 -19.01 -3.97
C ARG A 37 -16.37 -20.28 -4.73
N ARG A 38 -15.30 -20.29 -5.54
CA ARG A 38 -14.91 -21.44 -6.36
C ARG A 38 -13.99 -22.41 -5.62
N GLU A 39 -13.19 -21.95 -4.66
CA GLU A 39 -12.39 -22.82 -3.78
C GLU A 39 -13.26 -23.77 -2.93
N LYS A 40 -14.48 -23.34 -2.56
CA LYS A 40 -15.47 -24.20 -1.88
C LYS A 40 -16.01 -25.34 -2.75
N TYR A 41 -15.86 -25.29 -4.07
CA TYR A 41 -16.35 -26.34 -4.98
C TYR A 41 -15.27 -27.35 -5.42
N SER A 42 -13.98 -27.07 -5.21
CA SER A 42 -12.89 -27.99 -5.61
C SER A 42 -12.52 -29.04 -4.55
N LYS A 43 -12.94 -28.87 -3.28
CA LYS A 43 -12.69 -29.83 -2.18
C LYS A 43 -13.65 -31.04 -2.21
N LYS A 44 -13.53 -31.88 -3.24
CA LYS A 44 -14.03 -33.27 -3.25
C LYS A 44 -13.06 -34.20 -3.98
N ARG A 45 -11.85 -34.41 -3.42
CA ARG A 45 -11.09 -35.68 -3.56
C ARG A 45 -9.84 -35.70 -2.67
N GLY A 46 -9.86 -36.61 -1.68
CA GLY A 46 -8.72 -37.18 -0.92
C GLY A 46 -7.93 -36.21 -0.01
N GLY A 47 -7.75 -36.38 1.30
CA GLY A 47 -7.93 -37.54 2.16
C GLY A 47 -6.67 -37.77 3.00
N TRP A 48 -6.60 -37.13 4.19
CA TRP A 48 -5.90 -37.56 5.43
C TRP A 48 -4.35 -37.63 5.36
N LEU A 49 -3.53 -37.16 6.31
CA LEU A 49 -3.53 -37.23 7.79
C LEU A 49 -2.29 -36.38 8.24
N LEU A 50 -2.30 -35.47 9.23
CA LEU A 50 -2.07 -35.71 10.68
C LEU A 50 -2.03 -34.32 11.37
N ILE A 51 -3.06 -33.89 12.09
CA ILE A 51 -3.22 -34.00 13.56
C ILE A 51 -2.01 -33.58 14.39
N LEU A 52 -2.17 -32.50 15.15
CA LEU A 52 -1.86 -32.52 16.59
C LEU A 52 -3.00 -31.85 17.36
N LYS A 53 -3.80 -32.68 18.03
CA LYS A 53 -4.73 -32.30 19.08
C LYS A 53 -3.93 -32.02 20.35
N GLY A 54 -4.08 -30.82 20.91
CA GLY A 54 -3.63 -30.48 22.25
C GLY A 54 -4.11 -29.10 22.66
N GLY A 55 -5.21 -29.03 23.42
CA GLY A 55 -5.57 -27.89 24.27
C GLY A 55 -6.07 -26.61 23.60
N GLY A 56 -7.38 -26.36 23.73
CA GLY A 56 -7.99 -25.05 23.99
C GLY A 56 -7.52 -23.80 23.22
N ALA A 57 -8.37 -23.33 22.32
CA ALA A 57 -8.57 -21.92 21.95
C ALA A 57 -7.33 -21.10 21.52
N VAL A 58 -7.02 -21.12 20.22
CA VAL A 58 -6.42 -19.96 19.53
C VAL A 58 -7.14 -19.77 18.19
N ALA A 59 -8.40 -19.35 18.25
CA ALA A 59 -9.15 -18.86 17.09
C ALA A 59 -9.67 -17.42 17.31
N ALA A 60 -8.95 -16.66 18.14
CA ALA A 60 -9.24 -15.26 18.45
C ALA A 60 -7.93 -14.54 18.81
N ALA A 61 -7.01 -14.43 17.85
CA ALA A 61 -5.78 -13.64 18.02
C ALA A 61 -5.13 -13.31 16.66
N ALA A 62 -5.87 -12.60 15.80
CA ALA A 62 -5.28 -11.90 14.65
C ALA A 62 -6.03 -10.61 14.29
N LEU A 63 -6.81 -10.05 15.24
CA LEU A 63 -7.57 -8.81 15.06
C LEU A 63 -7.30 -7.77 16.18
N LEU A 64 -6.24 -7.94 16.97
CA LEU A 64 -5.88 -7.03 18.06
C LEU A 64 -4.39 -6.70 18.10
N SER A 65 -3.80 -6.43 16.93
CA SER A 65 -2.48 -5.79 16.86
C SER A 65 -2.43 -4.74 15.76
N ILE A 66 -3.47 -3.91 15.65
CA ILE A 66 -3.22 -2.50 15.36
C ILE A 66 -2.80 -1.91 16.69
N VAL A 67 -1.52 -2.12 17.02
CA VAL A 67 -0.88 -1.25 17.99
C VAL A 67 -0.94 0.11 17.34
N VAL A 68 -1.76 1.00 17.90
CA VAL A 68 -1.57 2.43 17.76
C VAL A 68 -0.13 2.66 18.22
N LEU A 69 0.82 2.68 17.29
CA LEU A 69 2.16 3.16 17.57
C LEU A 69 2.02 4.67 17.65
N SER A 70 1.49 5.10 18.80
CA SER A 70 1.68 6.43 19.31
C SER A 70 3.17 6.73 19.20
N ASN A 71 3.47 7.74 18.39
CA ASN A 71 4.78 8.34 18.28
C ASN A 71 5.31 8.62 19.70
N THR A 72 6.27 7.81 20.16
CA THR A 72 7.31 8.10 21.17
C THR A 72 7.93 6.79 21.67
N SER A 73 9.20 6.58 21.38
CA SER A 73 10.10 6.23 22.47
C SER A 73 11.29 7.17 22.39
N ALA A 74 11.62 7.79 23.52
CA ALA A 74 12.88 8.50 23.71
C ALA A 74 14.10 7.55 23.69
N GLU A 75 13.90 6.26 23.36
CA GLU A 75 14.91 5.21 23.36
C GLU A 75 15.53 4.96 21.97
N THR A 76 14.93 5.46 20.88
CA THR A 76 15.58 5.51 19.55
C THR A 76 16.56 6.67 19.41
N ALA A 77 16.52 7.65 20.31
CA ALA A 77 17.44 8.80 20.29
C ALA A 77 18.90 8.43 20.61
N TYR A 78 19.16 7.26 21.19
CA TYR A 78 20.50 6.87 21.66
C TYR A 78 21.28 5.93 20.73
N ALA A 79 20.70 5.48 19.61
CA ALA A 79 21.38 4.55 18.68
C ALA A 79 22.02 5.24 17.46
N LEU A 80 21.98 6.58 17.38
CA LEU A 80 22.59 7.35 16.29
C LEU A 80 24.09 7.65 16.51
N GLU A 81 24.70 7.12 17.57
CA GLU A 81 26.04 7.55 17.99
C GLU A 81 27.21 6.95 17.19
N ASN A 82 26.99 6.03 16.23
CA ASN A 82 28.10 5.44 15.45
C ASN A 82 27.76 5.05 13.99
N ILE A 83 27.08 5.91 13.23
CA ILE A 83 26.99 5.75 11.77
C ILE A 83 27.77 6.87 11.06
N PRO A 84 28.89 6.56 10.37
CA PRO A 84 29.63 7.55 9.60
C PRO A 84 28.79 8.11 8.44
N VAL A 85 28.67 9.45 8.41
CA VAL A 85 28.01 10.29 7.39
C VAL A 85 26.48 10.26 7.38
N ILE A 86 25.86 10.70 8.48
CA ILE A 86 24.49 11.20 8.47
C ILE A 86 24.47 12.49 7.62
N GLY A 87 24.02 12.40 6.36
CA GLY A 87 23.54 13.57 5.63
C GLY A 87 22.32 14.15 6.34
N ALA A 88 22.03 15.44 6.16
CA ALA A 88 20.90 16.11 6.82
C ALA A 88 19.59 15.30 6.63
N ILE A 89 19.14 14.70 7.73
CA ILE A 89 17.87 13.96 7.82
C ILE A 89 16.76 15.00 7.73
N SER A 90 15.80 14.80 6.84
CA SER A 90 14.63 15.65 6.72
C SER A 90 13.71 15.43 7.92
N ARG A 91 13.35 16.49 8.62
CA ARG A 91 12.37 16.41 9.69
C ARG A 91 10.96 16.28 9.10
N VAL A 92 10.39 15.07 9.18
CA VAL A 92 9.01 14.78 8.81
C VAL A 92 8.17 14.66 10.08
N VAL A 93 7.05 15.39 10.12
CA VAL A 93 6.14 15.50 11.27
C VAL A 93 4.69 15.37 10.81
N THR A 94 3.78 15.08 11.73
CA THR A 94 2.34 15.12 11.44
C THR A 94 1.89 16.58 11.40
N LEU A 95 1.38 17.04 10.26
CA LEU A 95 0.80 18.38 10.10
C LEU A 95 -0.55 18.49 10.81
N SER A 96 -1.41 17.51 10.55
CA SER A 96 -2.77 17.42 11.07
C SER A 96 -3.18 15.96 11.18
N THR A 97 -4.08 15.71 12.11
CA THR A 97 -4.78 14.44 12.25
C THR A 97 -6.27 14.75 12.18
N PHE A 98 -6.96 14.24 11.17
CA PHE A 98 -8.42 14.19 11.16
C PHE A 98 -8.85 12.96 11.98
N ALA A 99 -9.58 13.20 13.06
CA ALA A 99 -10.08 12.14 13.92
C ALA A 99 -11.59 12.30 14.10
N ASP A 100 -12.34 11.26 13.76
CA ASP A 100 -13.80 11.23 13.91
C ASP A 100 -14.27 9.88 14.46
N LYS A 101 -15.33 9.91 15.25
CA LYS A 101 -15.98 8.70 15.79
C LYS A 101 -17.47 8.93 15.97
N GLN A 102 -18.26 8.32 15.09
CA GLN A 102 -19.72 8.48 15.05
C GLN A 102 -20.39 7.11 14.88
N GLY A 103 -20.92 6.56 15.97
CA GLY A 103 -21.53 5.23 15.94
C GLY A 103 -20.50 4.14 15.59
N ASP A 104 -20.78 3.39 14.52
CA ASP A 104 -19.89 2.35 13.97
C ASP A 104 -18.93 2.89 12.87
N TYR A 105 -18.83 4.22 12.74
CA TYR A 105 -17.83 4.90 11.94
C TYR A 105 -16.67 5.42 12.79
N GLU A 106 -15.45 5.22 12.30
CA GLU A 106 -14.23 5.72 12.93
C GLU A 106 -13.21 6.12 11.87
N ALA A 107 -12.59 7.29 12.00
CA ALA A 107 -11.52 7.74 11.13
C ALA A 107 -10.34 8.28 11.95
N SER A 108 -9.14 7.91 11.55
CA SER A 108 -7.86 8.47 12.02
C SER A 108 -6.96 8.68 10.82
N ILE A 109 -6.91 9.90 10.30
CA ILE A 109 -6.20 10.24 9.07
C ILE A 109 -5.08 11.23 9.39
N ASP A 110 -3.85 10.71 9.43
CA ASP A 110 -2.63 11.48 9.62
C ASP A 110 -2.11 12.05 8.30
N THR A 111 -1.90 13.37 8.28
CA THR A 111 -1.28 14.09 7.16
C THR A 111 0.19 14.41 7.47
N PRO A 112 1.16 13.81 6.78
CA PRO A 112 2.57 14.13 6.99
C PRO A 112 2.97 15.47 6.38
N LYS A 113 4.01 16.09 6.95
CA LYS A 113 4.66 17.28 6.45
C LYS A 113 6.16 17.23 6.66
N ILE A 114 6.88 17.67 5.64
CA ILE A 114 8.31 17.91 5.67
C ILE A 114 8.55 19.34 6.13
N GLU A 115 9.33 19.52 7.19
CA GLU A 115 9.76 20.84 7.66
C GLU A 115 10.87 21.41 6.76
N SER A 116 10.82 22.73 6.58
CA SER A 116 11.88 23.48 5.90
C SER A 116 12.80 24.10 6.94
N GLU A 117 14.09 24.17 6.62
CA GLU A 117 15.12 24.75 7.48
C GLU A 117 15.58 26.11 6.94
N GLU A 118 16.07 26.97 7.82
CA GLU A 118 16.66 28.25 7.41
C GLU A 118 17.94 28.02 6.59
N GLY A 119 18.06 28.72 5.45
CA GLY A 119 19.22 28.61 4.58
C GLY A 119 19.18 27.44 3.57
N GLU A 120 18.07 26.68 3.52
CA GLU A 120 17.87 25.69 2.46
C GLU A 120 17.86 26.32 1.06
N LYS A 121 18.28 25.52 0.07
CA LYS A 121 18.22 25.96 -1.32
C LYS A 121 16.75 26.19 -1.71
N LYS A 122 16.48 27.32 -2.36
CA LYS A 122 15.14 27.72 -2.79
C LYS A 122 14.36 26.60 -3.50
N ASN A 123 15.01 25.87 -4.41
CA ASN A 123 14.36 24.79 -5.15
C ASN A 123 13.98 23.59 -4.25
N LEU A 124 14.79 23.28 -3.22
CA LEU A 124 14.44 22.26 -2.23
C LEU A 124 13.25 22.71 -1.39
N THR A 125 13.25 23.96 -0.92
CA THR A 125 12.14 24.52 -0.15
C THR A 125 10.83 24.50 -0.95
N GLU A 126 10.86 24.92 -2.22
CA GLU A 126 9.70 24.85 -3.13
C GLU A 126 9.26 23.40 -3.37
N GLY A 127 10.21 22.48 -3.56
CA GLY A 127 9.94 21.05 -3.71
C GLY A 127 9.24 20.44 -2.49
N LYS A 128 9.70 20.79 -1.27
CA LYS A 128 9.05 20.38 -0.02
C LYS A 128 7.65 20.95 0.11
N VAL A 129 7.44 22.23 -0.20
CA VAL A 129 6.10 22.86 -0.19
C VAL A 129 5.16 22.14 -1.15
N ASN A 130 5.60 21.87 -2.38
CA ASN A 130 4.80 21.16 -3.37
C ASN A 130 4.47 19.75 -2.91
N LEU A 131 5.44 19.01 -2.37
CA LEU A 131 5.20 17.66 -1.87
C LEU A 131 4.27 17.64 -0.65
N ASN A 132 4.41 18.59 0.28
CA ASN A 132 3.49 18.74 1.40
C ASN A 132 2.05 18.97 0.91
N GLN A 133 1.86 19.80 -0.11
CA GLN A 133 0.54 19.99 -0.71
C GLN A 133 0.02 18.69 -1.34
N THR A 134 0.85 17.98 -2.12
CA THR A 134 0.44 16.70 -2.73
C THR A 134 0.05 15.66 -1.69
N MET A 135 0.77 15.55 -0.57
CA MET A 135 0.41 14.63 0.52
C MET A 135 -0.87 15.05 1.23
N ALA A 136 -1.09 16.35 1.42
CA ALA A 136 -2.33 16.89 1.99
C ALA A 136 -3.55 16.68 1.08
N ASP A 137 -3.41 16.91 -0.24
CA ASP A 137 -4.50 16.67 -1.20
C ASP A 137 -4.91 15.19 -1.23
N TYR A 138 -3.93 14.28 -1.08
CA TYR A 138 -4.18 12.85 -1.00
C TYR A 138 -4.94 12.46 0.27
N THR A 139 -4.52 12.93 1.44
CA THR A 139 -5.23 12.65 2.70
C THR A 139 -6.60 13.31 2.74
N GLU A 140 -6.76 14.52 2.21
CA GLU A 140 -8.06 15.19 2.06
C GLU A 140 -9.02 14.37 1.15
N THR A 141 -8.49 13.68 0.14
CA THR A 141 -9.32 12.79 -0.70
C THR A 141 -9.86 11.60 0.10
N ILE A 142 -9.07 11.06 1.04
CA ILE A 142 -9.49 9.98 1.95
C ILE A 142 -10.52 10.51 2.95
N GLU A 143 -10.28 11.69 3.53
CA GLU A 143 -11.23 12.36 4.43
C GLU A 143 -12.59 12.57 3.75
N LYS A 144 -12.61 13.11 2.53
CA LYS A 144 -13.84 13.32 1.75
C LYS A 144 -14.57 12.02 1.42
N ALA A 145 -13.85 10.93 1.17
CA ALA A 145 -14.45 9.63 0.93
C ALA A 145 -15.17 9.12 2.19
N TYR A 146 -14.50 9.15 3.34
CA TYR A 146 -15.09 8.80 4.63
C TYR A 146 -16.33 9.64 4.96
N GLU A 147 -16.26 10.97 4.79
CA GLU A 147 -17.42 11.86 5.03
C GLU A 147 -18.60 11.54 4.09
N ALA A 148 -18.31 11.19 2.83
CA ALA A 148 -19.34 10.81 1.87
C ALA A 148 -20.02 9.49 2.27
N ASP A 149 -19.24 8.49 2.70
CA ASP A 149 -19.76 7.18 3.13
C ASP A 149 -20.57 7.29 4.42
N LEU A 150 -20.10 8.07 5.39
CA LEU A 150 -20.84 8.42 6.61
C LEU A 150 -22.20 9.05 6.27
N LYS A 151 -22.22 10.00 5.33
CA LYS A 151 -23.46 10.68 4.91
C LYS A 151 -24.42 9.78 4.15
N ALA A 152 -23.90 8.84 3.35
CA ALA A 152 -24.70 7.98 2.49
C ALA A 152 -25.42 6.88 3.27
N ALA A 153 -24.76 6.24 4.24
CA ALA A 153 -25.34 5.12 4.99
C ALA A 153 -25.87 5.49 6.38
N GLY A 154 -25.48 6.66 6.92
CA GLY A 154 -25.87 7.11 8.26
C GLY A 154 -25.57 6.05 9.33
N ASP A 155 -26.47 5.87 10.30
CA ASP A 155 -26.29 4.92 11.42
C ASP A 155 -26.32 3.43 11.02
N LEU A 156 -26.54 3.10 9.74
CA LEU A 156 -26.63 1.71 9.27
C LEU A 156 -25.31 1.19 8.67
N GLY A 157 -24.37 2.08 8.38
CA GLY A 157 -23.06 1.71 7.87
C GLY A 157 -22.06 1.37 8.98
N LYS A 158 -20.95 0.74 8.59
CA LYS A 158 -19.81 0.46 9.46
C LYS A 158 -18.54 0.66 8.65
N GLU A 159 -17.69 1.56 9.09
CA GLU A 159 -16.44 1.84 8.40
C GLU A 159 -15.37 2.30 9.40
N THR A 160 -14.16 1.79 9.25
CA THR A 160 -12.98 2.33 9.91
C THR A 160 -11.94 2.70 8.89
N VAL A 161 -11.50 3.95 8.88
CA VAL A 161 -10.44 4.46 8.02
C VAL A 161 -9.24 4.86 8.87
N ASP A 162 -8.09 4.30 8.57
CA ASP A 162 -6.83 4.63 9.24
C ASP A 162 -5.77 4.97 8.20
N THR A 163 -5.04 6.07 8.42
CA THR A 163 -3.79 6.32 7.70
C THR A 163 -2.61 6.43 8.65
N SER A 164 -1.47 5.92 8.20
CA SER A 164 -0.18 6.09 8.87
C SER A 164 0.88 6.42 7.83
N TYR A 165 2.01 6.99 8.26
CA TYR A 165 3.11 7.30 7.36
C TYR A 165 4.47 6.86 7.90
N GLN A 166 5.38 6.59 6.96
CA GLN A 166 6.75 6.18 7.25
C GLN A 166 7.74 6.87 6.31
N VAL A 167 8.88 7.31 6.84
CA VAL A 167 10.04 7.71 6.04
C VAL A 167 10.80 6.45 5.64
N LEU A 168 10.81 6.13 4.35
CA LEU A 168 11.45 4.93 3.79
C LEU A 168 12.91 5.16 3.43
N THR A 169 13.20 6.32 2.84
CA THR A 169 14.56 6.69 2.43
C THR A 169 14.78 8.14 2.79
N ASP A 170 15.91 8.43 3.43
CA ASP A 170 16.32 9.80 3.71
C ASP A 170 17.84 9.90 3.61
N ASN A 171 18.32 10.27 2.42
CA ASN A 171 19.75 10.47 2.17
C ASN A 171 20.02 11.84 1.55
N LYS A 172 21.26 12.10 1.13
CA LYS A 172 21.66 13.42 0.59
C LYS A 172 20.88 13.82 -0.67
N ARG A 173 20.38 12.85 -1.44
CA ARG A 173 19.72 13.08 -2.73
C ARG A 173 18.23 12.79 -2.70
N LEU A 174 17.79 11.75 -2.00
CA LEU A 174 16.42 11.25 -2.07
C LEU A 174 15.75 11.28 -0.69
N LEU A 175 14.51 11.76 -0.67
CA LEU A 175 13.56 11.53 0.41
C LEU A 175 12.40 10.71 -0.15
N SER A 176 12.02 9.63 0.52
CA SER A 176 10.88 8.78 0.20
C SER A 176 9.96 8.67 1.40
N ILE A 177 8.69 8.99 1.25
CA ILE A 177 7.66 8.91 2.30
C ILE A 177 6.52 8.03 1.80
N ARG A 178 6.14 7.04 2.60
CA ARG A 178 4.99 6.17 2.36
C ARG A 178 3.84 6.62 3.25
N ILE A 179 2.64 6.66 2.69
CA ILE A 179 1.38 6.74 3.42
C ILE A 179 0.64 5.43 3.17
N ASP A 180 0.32 4.71 4.24
CA ASP A 180 -0.52 3.52 4.20
C ASP A 180 -1.92 3.88 4.65
N THR A 181 -2.91 3.34 3.96
CA THR A 181 -4.34 3.56 4.24
C THR A 181 -5.02 2.22 4.38
N THR A 182 -5.71 2.01 5.50
CA THR A 182 -6.57 0.85 5.73
C THR A 182 -8.02 1.30 5.81
N VAL A 183 -8.89 0.62 5.07
CA VAL A 183 -10.34 0.81 5.13
C VAL A 183 -10.98 -0.51 5.56
N VAL A 184 -11.71 -0.51 6.66
CA VAL A 184 -12.40 -1.69 7.20
C VAL A 184 -13.89 -1.47 7.17
N MET A 185 -14.59 -2.29 6.38
CA MET A 185 -16.05 -2.38 6.44
C MET A 185 -16.43 -3.81 6.87
N ALA A 186 -16.94 -4.64 5.94
CA ALA A 186 -17.14 -6.07 6.14
C ALA A 186 -15.83 -6.87 6.07
N SER A 187 -14.89 -6.39 5.26
CA SER A 187 -13.51 -6.88 5.14
C SER A 187 -12.58 -5.67 5.06
N SER A 188 -11.30 -5.85 5.38
CA SER A 188 -10.33 -4.78 5.19
C SER A 188 -9.86 -4.69 3.74
N ASN A 189 -9.61 -3.46 3.30
CA ASN A 189 -8.77 -3.15 2.16
C ASN A 189 -7.59 -2.28 2.61
N ALA A 190 -6.48 -2.34 1.89
CA ALA A 190 -5.29 -1.59 2.23
C ALA A 190 -4.55 -1.12 0.98
N PHE A 191 -4.07 0.12 1.02
CA PHE A 191 -3.39 0.79 -0.08
C PHE A 191 -2.14 1.49 0.44
N SER A 192 -1.14 1.59 -0.41
CA SER A 192 0.04 2.40 -0.16
C SER A 192 0.14 3.51 -1.19
N LYS A 193 0.63 4.68 -0.77
CA LYS A 193 1.09 5.73 -1.67
C LYS A 193 2.49 6.16 -1.27
N ILE A 194 3.44 6.03 -2.20
CA ILE A 194 4.83 6.41 -1.96
C ILE A 194 5.15 7.67 -2.76
N TYR A 195 5.70 8.65 -2.06
CA TYR A 195 6.17 9.90 -2.62
C TYR A 195 7.68 9.99 -2.56
N HIS A 196 8.28 10.52 -3.62
CA HIS A 196 9.72 10.73 -3.71
C HIS A 196 10.04 12.20 -3.99
N LEU A 197 11.08 12.72 -3.36
CA LEU A 197 11.64 14.04 -3.62
C LEU A 197 13.14 13.94 -3.92
N ASP A 198 13.56 14.34 -5.11
CA ASP A 198 14.98 14.64 -5.38
C ASP A 198 15.33 15.94 -4.64
N LYS A 199 16.07 15.82 -3.55
CA LYS A 199 16.52 16.95 -2.72
C LYS A 199 17.49 17.88 -3.44
N THR A 200 18.14 17.40 -4.51
CA THR A 200 19.05 18.21 -5.33
C THR A 200 18.28 19.16 -6.22
N THR A 201 17.21 18.66 -6.84
CA THR A 201 16.44 19.44 -7.83
C THR A 201 15.14 20.03 -7.27
N GLY A 202 14.62 19.51 -6.16
CA GLY A 202 13.30 19.85 -5.62
C GLY A 202 12.14 19.22 -6.39
N LYS A 203 12.40 18.16 -7.17
CA LYS A 203 11.38 17.54 -8.03
C LYS A 203 10.78 16.32 -7.37
N GLN A 204 9.46 16.19 -7.46
CA GLN A 204 8.79 14.93 -7.16
C GLN A 204 9.11 13.91 -8.26
N LEU A 205 9.25 12.64 -7.89
CA LEU A 205 9.59 11.56 -8.80
C LEU A 205 8.59 10.42 -8.70
N VAL A 206 8.36 9.73 -9.80
CA VAL A 206 7.75 8.40 -9.86
C VAL A 206 8.74 7.38 -10.44
N LEU A 207 8.37 6.09 -10.45
CA LEU A 207 9.26 5.00 -10.88
C LEU A 207 10.02 5.31 -12.19
N LYS A 208 9.32 5.73 -13.25
CA LYS A 208 9.94 6.06 -14.55
C LYS A 208 11.04 7.13 -14.49
N ASP A 209 11.01 8.02 -13.50
CA ASP A 209 11.96 9.14 -13.41
C ASP A 209 13.37 8.71 -12.98
N PHE A 210 13.52 7.51 -12.41
CA PHE A 210 14.82 6.94 -12.04
C PHE A 210 15.58 6.33 -13.23
N PHE A 211 14.86 5.98 -14.32
CA PHE A 211 15.39 5.23 -15.44
C PHE A 211 15.57 6.07 -16.70
N ARG A 212 16.52 5.70 -17.56
CA ARG A 212 16.68 6.39 -18.84
C ARG A 212 15.46 6.12 -19.72
N GLN A 213 15.03 7.15 -20.44
CA GLN A 213 13.84 7.09 -21.29
C GLN A 213 13.94 6.05 -22.41
N ASP A 214 15.16 5.74 -22.86
CA ASP A 214 15.48 4.75 -23.89
C ASP A 214 15.82 3.35 -23.34
N SER A 215 15.70 3.15 -22.02
CA SER A 215 15.94 1.85 -21.39
C SER A 215 14.68 0.96 -21.37
N ASN A 216 14.88 -0.35 -21.32
CA ASN A 216 13.83 -1.35 -21.20
C ASN A 216 13.52 -1.72 -19.74
N TYR A 217 13.58 -0.75 -18.81
CA TYR A 217 13.48 -1.01 -17.38
C TYR A 217 12.16 -1.69 -16.97
N ILE A 218 11.03 -1.35 -17.62
CA ILE A 218 9.74 -1.99 -17.33
C ILE A 218 9.81 -3.50 -17.60
N ASP A 219 10.35 -3.90 -18.75
CA ASP A 219 10.46 -5.32 -19.09
C ASP A 219 11.40 -6.05 -18.13
N VAL A 220 12.56 -5.43 -17.83
CA VAL A 220 13.57 -5.99 -16.90
C VAL A 220 13.00 -6.18 -15.49
N LEU A 221 12.27 -5.18 -14.96
CA LEU A 221 11.64 -5.27 -13.65
C LEU A 221 10.48 -6.27 -13.67
N THR A 222 9.60 -6.20 -14.68
CA THR A 222 8.45 -7.09 -14.83
C THR A 222 8.91 -8.56 -14.89
N GLU A 223 9.94 -8.88 -15.66
CA GLU A 223 10.47 -10.25 -15.78
C GLU A 223 10.99 -10.76 -14.42
N SER A 224 11.69 -9.91 -13.66
CA SER A 224 12.17 -10.25 -12.32
C SER A 224 11.01 -10.53 -11.37
N LEU A 225 9.99 -9.66 -11.36
CA LEU A 225 8.81 -9.81 -10.50
C LEU A 225 8.00 -11.05 -10.86
N LEU A 226 7.77 -11.31 -12.15
CA LEU A 226 7.09 -12.52 -12.63
C LEU A 226 7.82 -13.79 -12.19
N LYS A 227 9.15 -13.83 -12.28
CA LYS A 227 9.96 -14.97 -11.81
C LYS A 227 9.79 -15.19 -10.31
N GLN A 228 9.82 -14.13 -9.50
CA GLN A 228 9.62 -14.21 -8.06
C GLN A 228 8.21 -14.70 -7.71
N MET A 229 7.17 -14.12 -8.33
CA MET A 229 5.78 -14.50 -8.09
C MET A 229 5.49 -15.95 -8.48
N LYS A 230 5.99 -16.41 -9.64
CA LYS A 230 5.86 -17.80 -10.10
C LYS A 230 6.49 -18.77 -9.11
N LYS A 231 7.72 -18.48 -8.69
CA LYS A 231 8.44 -19.29 -7.72
C LYS A 231 7.69 -19.38 -6.39
N ALA A 232 7.21 -18.26 -5.85
CA ALA A 232 6.45 -18.24 -4.60
C ALA A 232 5.12 -19.03 -4.69
N ASN A 233 4.46 -19.03 -5.86
CA ASN A 233 3.28 -19.87 -6.10
C ASN A 233 3.64 -21.36 -6.18
N GLU A 234 4.74 -21.72 -6.87
CA GLU A 234 5.22 -23.11 -6.98
C GLU A 234 5.63 -23.69 -5.62
N GLU A 235 6.19 -22.85 -4.74
CA GLU A 235 6.60 -23.21 -3.37
C GLU A 235 5.42 -23.15 -2.37
N GLU A 236 4.20 -22.86 -2.83
CA GLU A 236 2.99 -22.69 -2.01
C GLU A 236 3.12 -21.62 -0.90
N GLU A 237 4.05 -20.67 -1.05
CA GLU A 237 4.30 -19.57 -0.11
C GLU A 237 3.35 -18.38 -0.32
N ALA A 238 2.82 -18.23 -1.54
CA ALA A 238 1.92 -17.15 -1.93
C ALA A 238 0.87 -17.59 -2.93
N ALA A 239 -0.16 -16.75 -3.10
CA ALA A 239 -1.20 -16.89 -4.10
C ALA A 239 -1.26 -15.64 -4.99
N TYR A 240 -0.20 -15.42 -5.76
CA TYR A 240 -0.13 -14.35 -6.76
C TYR A 240 -1.01 -14.68 -7.97
N PHE A 241 -1.57 -13.65 -8.59
CA PHE A 241 -2.38 -13.76 -9.78
C PHE A 241 -1.49 -13.94 -11.01
N ILE A 242 -0.96 -15.15 -11.18
CA ILE A 242 -0.12 -15.55 -12.30
C ILE A 242 -0.67 -16.83 -12.90
N ASP A 243 -0.87 -16.83 -14.22
CA ASP A 243 -1.41 -17.97 -14.98
C ASP A 243 -2.69 -18.53 -14.33
N THR A 244 -3.56 -17.63 -13.84
CA THR A 244 -4.74 -18.00 -13.05
C THR A 244 -5.83 -18.63 -13.92
N GLU A 245 -6.63 -19.49 -13.30
CA GLU A 245 -7.85 -20.05 -13.93
C GLU A 245 -9.04 -19.08 -13.97
N TYR A 246 -8.88 -17.88 -13.40
CA TYR A 246 -9.95 -16.89 -13.27
C TYR A 246 -10.16 -16.04 -14.51
N GLY A 247 -9.19 -16.02 -15.44
CA GLY A 247 -9.19 -15.19 -16.65
C GLY A 247 -7.88 -14.43 -16.80
N ASP A 248 -7.45 -14.24 -18.05
CA ASP A 248 -6.18 -13.56 -18.37
C ASP A 248 -6.14 -12.11 -17.86
N GLU A 249 -7.30 -11.47 -17.73
CA GLU A 249 -7.46 -10.12 -17.21
C GLU A 249 -7.05 -9.95 -15.75
N PHE A 250 -7.01 -11.04 -14.98
CA PHE A 250 -6.60 -11.02 -13.58
C PHE A 250 -5.11 -11.23 -13.39
N ASN A 251 -4.42 -11.72 -14.43
CA ASN A 251 -3.00 -12.00 -14.34
C ASN A 251 -2.19 -10.70 -14.27
N PHE A 252 -1.22 -10.65 -13.35
CA PHE A 252 -0.18 -9.65 -13.40
C PHE A 252 0.69 -9.91 -14.64
N THR A 253 0.74 -8.93 -15.53
CA THR A 253 1.42 -9.06 -16.83
C THR A 253 2.52 -8.03 -17.03
N GLN A 254 2.32 -6.79 -16.56
CA GLN A 254 3.28 -5.71 -16.71
C GLN A 254 3.25 -4.76 -15.52
N LEU A 255 4.43 -4.27 -15.13
CA LEU A 255 4.60 -3.25 -14.11
C LEU A 255 4.13 -1.87 -14.61
N ASP A 256 3.38 -1.14 -13.79
CA ASP A 256 3.00 0.24 -14.07
C ASP A 256 4.25 1.17 -14.04
N PRO A 257 4.47 2.05 -15.03
CA PRO A 257 5.57 3.02 -15.02
C PRO A 257 5.60 4.00 -13.84
N GLU A 258 4.50 4.11 -13.09
CA GLU A 258 4.35 4.92 -11.89
C GLU A 258 4.05 4.07 -10.64
N GLN A 259 4.27 2.74 -10.70
CA GLN A 259 4.06 1.84 -9.57
C GLN A 259 4.80 2.34 -8.32
N ASN A 260 4.15 2.21 -7.16
CA ASN A 260 4.78 2.49 -5.86
C ASN A 260 6.05 1.65 -5.69
N CYS A 261 7.17 2.31 -5.41
CA CYS A 261 8.44 1.66 -5.15
C CYS A 261 9.27 2.46 -4.14
N TYR A 262 10.31 1.87 -3.59
CA TYR A 262 11.34 2.61 -2.84
C TYR A 262 12.70 1.92 -2.94
N TRP A 263 13.74 2.63 -2.50
CA TRP A 263 15.10 2.09 -2.44
C TRP A 263 15.38 1.59 -1.04
N ASP A 264 15.78 0.32 -0.93
CA ASP A 264 16.28 -0.23 0.33
C ASP A 264 17.71 0.27 0.63
N GLU A 265 18.24 -0.04 1.82
CA GLU A 265 19.58 0.36 2.24
C GLU A 265 20.71 -0.23 1.36
N LYS A 266 20.45 -1.31 0.64
CA LYS A 266 21.39 -1.96 -0.29
C LYS A 266 21.31 -1.36 -1.71
N GLY A 267 20.40 -0.41 -1.92
CA GLY A 267 20.15 0.19 -3.22
C GLY A 267 19.40 -0.72 -4.18
N ASN A 268 18.70 -1.74 -3.68
CA ASN A 268 17.71 -2.51 -4.43
C ASN A 268 16.40 -1.74 -4.53
N LEU A 269 15.59 -2.10 -5.52
CA LEU A 269 14.28 -1.50 -5.71
C LEU A 269 13.21 -2.42 -5.10
N VAL A 270 12.49 -1.93 -4.10
CA VAL A 270 11.34 -2.63 -3.51
C VAL A 270 10.07 -2.11 -4.18
N VAL A 271 9.33 -2.98 -4.85
CA VAL A 271 8.06 -2.68 -5.51
C VAL A 271 6.92 -3.06 -4.57
N VAL A 272 6.02 -2.12 -4.30
CA VAL A 272 4.92 -2.27 -3.34
C VAL A 272 3.61 -2.37 -4.09
N PHE A 273 2.83 -3.40 -3.81
CA PHE A 273 1.52 -3.63 -4.41
C PHE A 273 0.40 -3.46 -3.38
N ASP A 274 -0.69 -2.81 -3.79
CA ASP A 274 -1.87 -2.66 -2.96
C ASP A 274 -2.53 -4.03 -2.68
N LYS A 275 -3.33 -4.11 -1.62
CA LYS A 275 -4.09 -5.32 -1.33
C LYS A 275 -5.02 -5.62 -2.51
N TYR A 276 -5.09 -6.90 -2.90
CA TYR A 276 -5.82 -7.39 -4.08
C TYR A 276 -5.27 -6.95 -5.45
N GLN A 277 -4.16 -6.20 -5.52
CA GLN A 277 -3.62 -5.76 -6.81
C GLN A 277 -3.05 -6.93 -7.62
N VAL A 278 -2.26 -7.79 -6.97
CA VAL A 278 -1.55 -8.90 -7.64
C VAL A 278 -1.69 -10.24 -6.91
N SER A 279 -2.45 -10.30 -5.82
CA SER A 279 -2.62 -11.53 -5.02
C SER A 279 -3.91 -11.51 -4.21
N ALA A 280 -4.28 -12.67 -3.65
CA ALA A 280 -5.43 -12.79 -2.76
C ALA A 280 -5.28 -11.92 -1.49
N GLY A 281 -6.40 -11.48 -0.92
CA GLY A 281 -6.41 -10.54 0.22
C GLY A 281 -5.70 -11.03 1.49
N CYS A 282 -5.52 -12.33 1.67
CA CYS A 282 -4.74 -12.89 2.78
C CYS A 282 -3.26 -12.50 2.73
N MET A 283 -2.73 -12.13 1.56
CA MET A 283 -1.34 -11.71 1.37
C MET A 283 -1.07 -10.25 1.76
N GLY A 284 -2.11 -9.50 2.15
CA GLY A 284 -1.95 -8.09 2.52
C GLY A 284 -1.48 -7.23 1.34
N MET A 285 -0.47 -6.40 1.55
CA MET A 285 0.19 -5.57 0.54
C MET A 285 1.56 -6.15 0.20
N PRO A 286 1.69 -6.93 -0.89
CA PRO A 286 2.96 -7.57 -1.23
C PRO A 286 4.07 -6.57 -1.54
N GLU A 287 5.27 -6.85 -1.03
CA GLU A 287 6.49 -6.12 -1.37
C GLU A 287 7.50 -7.08 -2.01
N LEU A 288 7.95 -6.76 -3.21
CA LEU A 288 8.89 -7.58 -3.97
C LEU A 288 10.16 -6.79 -4.25
N THR A 289 11.30 -7.35 -3.85
CA THR A 289 12.60 -6.69 -4.01
C THR A 289 13.25 -7.15 -5.31
N VAL A 290 13.69 -6.20 -6.13
CA VAL A 290 14.52 -6.45 -7.31
C VAL A 290 15.94 -6.01 -7.00
N ASP A 291 16.89 -6.93 -7.13
CA ASP A 291 18.30 -6.64 -6.90
C ASP A 291 18.82 -5.57 -7.84
N ARG A 292 19.63 -4.64 -7.31
CA ARG A 292 20.19 -3.51 -8.08
C ARG A 292 20.86 -3.93 -9.38
N ASN A 293 21.58 -5.04 -9.37
CA ASN A 293 22.33 -5.55 -10.51
C ASN A 293 21.44 -5.93 -11.71
N VAL A 294 20.15 -6.17 -11.48
CA VAL A 294 19.18 -6.52 -12.54
C VAL A 294 18.89 -5.31 -13.42
N PHE A 295 18.82 -4.10 -12.85
CA PHE A 295 18.38 -2.89 -13.56
C PHE A 295 19.39 -1.73 -13.53
N SER A 296 20.56 -1.89 -12.90
CA SER A 296 21.56 -0.80 -12.75
C SER A 296 21.95 -0.18 -14.08
N GLU A 297 22.02 -0.99 -15.13
CA GLU A 297 22.31 -0.51 -16.48
C GLU A 297 21.16 0.26 -17.13
N CYS A 298 19.95 0.25 -16.58
CA CYS A 298 18.81 1.06 -17.05
C CYS A 298 18.74 2.44 -16.37
N LEU A 299 19.42 2.63 -15.23
CA LEU A 299 19.33 3.87 -14.46
C LEU A 299 19.91 5.08 -15.19
N LYS A 300 19.36 6.26 -14.90
CA LYS A 300 20.03 7.52 -15.27
C LYS A 300 21.33 7.67 -14.47
N PRO A 301 22.39 8.29 -15.03
CA PRO A 301 23.69 8.40 -14.38
C PRO A 301 23.64 8.96 -12.95
N GLU A 302 22.70 9.85 -12.68
CA GLU A 302 22.54 10.51 -11.40
C GLU A 302 21.90 9.64 -10.29
N TRP A 303 21.35 8.47 -10.66
CA TRP A 303 20.78 7.45 -9.76
C TRP A 303 21.62 6.17 -9.69
N LYS A 304 22.72 6.10 -10.44
CA LYS A 304 23.67 4.97 -10.42
C LYS A 304 24.48 4.91 -9.13
#